data_AF-A0A326TRR8-F1
#
_entry.id   AF-A0A326TRR8-F1
#
_cell.length_a   1.000
_cell.length_b   1.000
_cell.length_c   1.000
_cell.angle_alpha   90.00
_cell.angle_beta   90.00
_cell.angle_gamma   90.00
#
_symmetry.space_group_name_H-M   'P 1'
#
loop_
_entity.id
_entity.type
_entity.pdbx_description
1 polymer ?
#
loop_
_entity_poly.entity_id
_entity_poly.type
_entity_poly.pdbx_seq_one_letter_code
_entity_poly.pdbx_strand_id
1 'polypeptide(L)'
;MALSEQSRYLPIEDYAVIGDLHTVALVGKNGSIDWCCLPRFDSPSVFAALLDADKGGFFRISPLESTHIGRKQLYLPETNILITRFLTNDGVAEITDFMPIKSDSHAKRQHFIVRSVAVVRGSMPFEMICRPAFNYARDPHTIRMDDDGAIFHSTNFCLALFSSVPVQEDGKGGIRAEFVLHEGQSARFILEGAKHNDIEVRDHSQTHYRDDFHRTMTYWQRWISQCQYQGRWREQVQRSALALKLLTYEPNRSDYRGPNHQSSRNARWFSQLGLPVYLAP
;
A
#
# COMPACT_ATOMS: atom_id res chain seq x y z
N MET A 1 22.71 -17.43 11.82
CA MET A 1 22.43 -18.29 10.65
C MET A 1 22.10 -17.36 9.50
N ALA A 2 22.97 -17.27 8.49
CA ALA A 2 22.71 -16.42 7.33
C ALA A 2 21.55 -17.04 6.53
N LEU A 3 20.44 -16.30 6.41
CA LEU A 3 19.39 -16.61 5.45
C LEU A 3 20.06 -16.68 4.06
N SER A 4 19.83 -17.76 3.30
CA SER A 4 20.36 -17.90 1.95
C SER A 4 20.01 -16.67 1.10
N GLU A 5 20.83 -16.29 0.11
CA GLU A 5 20.59 -15.07 -0.69
C GLU A 5 19.19 -15.04 -1.35
N GLN A 6 18.62 -16.20 -1.68
CA GLN A 6 17.24 -16.36 -2.17
C GLN A 6 16.14 -16.00 -1.15
N SER A 7 16.50 -15.77 0.12
CA SER A 7 15.60 -15.35 1.19
C SER A 7 15.65 -13.83 1.46
N ARG A 8 16.59 -13.08 0.85
CA ARG A 8 16.75 -11.64 1.14
C ARG A 8 15.93 -10.75 0.20
N TYR A 9 15.81 -11.15 -1.06
CA TYR A 9 15.01 -10.46 -2.08
C TYR A 9 13.97 -11.42 -2.63
N LEU A 10 12.74 -10.94 -2.82
CA LEU A 10 11.73 -11.70 -3.55
C LEU A 10 11.95 -11.56 -5.06
N PRO A 11 11.62 -12.59 -5.87
CA PRO A 11 11.48 -12.44 -7.30
C PRO A 11 10.53 -11.27 -7.64
N ILE A 12 10.79 -10.55 -8.74
CA ILE A 12 9.95 -9.39 -9.10
C ILE A 12 8.47 -9.78 -9.34
N GLU A 13 8.24 -11.00 -9.81
CA GLU A 13 6.91 -11.61 -10.01
C GLU A 13 6.15 -11.92 -8.71
N ASP A 14 6.83 -11.85 -7.56
CA ASP A 14 6.24 -12.01 -6.24
C ASP A 14 5.83 -10.67 -5.60
N TYR A 15 5.98 -9.56 -6.33
CA TYR A 15 5.48 -8.25 -5.94
C TYR A 15 4.22 -7.86 -6.72
N ALA A 16 3.26 -7.29 -6.00
CA ALA A 16 2.11 -6.59 -6.57
C ALA A 16 2.22 -5.08 -6.32
N VAL A 17 1.60 -4.29 -7.19
CA VAL A 17 1.55 -2.83 -7.08
C VAL A 17 0.20 -2.37 -6.49
N ILE A 18 0.24 -1.44 -5.54
CA ILE A 18 -0.92 -0.66 -5.09
C ILE A 18 -0.61 0.82 -5.29
N GLY A 19 -1.63 1.68 -5.41
CA GLY A 19 -1.43 3.11 -5.65
C GLY A 19 -2.71 3.94 -5.57
N ASP A 20 -2.55 5.25 -5.49
CA ASP A 20 -3.62 6.26 -5.37
C ASP A 20 -3.61 7.28 -6.53
N LEU A 21 -2.99 6.91 -7.65
CA LEU A 21 -2.79 7.75 -8.85
C LEU A 21 -1.78 8.90 -8.67
N HIS A 22 -1.17 9.04 -7.49
CA HIS A 22 -0.10 10.01 -7.23
C HIS A 22 1.22 9.30 -6.90
N THR A 23 1.12 8.13 -6.28
CA THR A 23 2.24 7.26 -6.02
C THR A 23 1.83 5.78 -6.04
N VAL A 24 2.82 4.90 -5.88
CA VAL A 24 2.66 3.46 -5.76
C VAL A 24 3.55 2.87 -4.66
N ALA A 25 3.16 1.70 -4.17
CA ALA A 25 3.97 0.85 -3.33
C ALA A 25 4.02 -0.58 -3.92
N LEU A 26 5.12 -1.28 -3.69
CA LEU A 26 5.29 -2.69 -4.07
C LEU A 26 5.16 -3.59 -2.84
N VAL A 27 4.21 -4.51 -2.90
CA VAL A 27 3.82 -5.42 -1.83
C VAL A 27 4.20 -6.85 -2.20
N GLY A 28 5.13 -7.44 -1.46
CA GLY A 28 5.57 -8.81 -1.63
C GLY A 28 4.57 -9.82 -1.09
N LYS A 29 4.56 -11.04 -1.66
CA LYS A 29 3.78 -12.19 -1.15
C LYS A 29 4.08 -12.56 0.31
N ASN A 30 5.23 -12.13 0.84
CA ASN A 30 5.59 -12.29 2.26
C ASN A 30 4.89 -11.29 3.19
N GLY A 31 4.03 -10.41 2.67
CA GLY A 31 3.34 -9.36 3.43
C GLY A 31 4.16 -8.11 3.69
N SER A 32 5.31 -7.95 3.03
CA SER A 32 6.18 -6.77 3.14
C SER A 32 5.90 -5.74 2.05
N ILE A 33 5.93 -4.46 2.41
CA ILE A 33 6.07 -3.34 1.49
C ILE A 33 7.55 -2.99 1.46
N ASP A 34 8.22 -3.33 0.36
CA ASP A 34 9.67 -3.20 0.22
C ASP A 34 10.07 -1.99 -0.63
N TRP A 35 9.10 -1.36 -1.30
CA TRP A 35 9.31 -0.15 -2.08
C TRP A 35 8.12 0.79 -1.92
N CYS A 36 8.39 2.04 -1.55
CA CYS A 36 7.40 3.11 -1.56
C CYS A 36 8.08 4.47 -1.58
N CYS A 37 7.60 5.36 -2.44
CA CYS A 37 7.93 6.78 -2.44
C CYS A 37 6.67 7.55 -2.04
N LEU A 38 6.78 8.50 -1.11
CA LEU A 38 5.65 9.35 -0.72
C LEU A 38 6.08 10.82 -0.78
N PRO A 39 5.21 11.75 -1.21
CA PRO A 39 3.82 11.53 -1.64
C PRO A 39 3.66 11.23 -3.15
N ARG A 40 4.73 11.30 -3.95
CA ARG A 40 4.68 11.14 -5.42
C ARG A 40 5.64 10.07 -5.92
N PHE A 41 5.43 9.61 -7.16
CA PHE A 41 6.33 8.68 -7.86
C PHE A 41 7.81 9.08 -7.85
N ASP A 42 8.10 10.37 -7.99
CA ASP A 42 9.46 10.93 -8.07
C ASP A 42 10.01 11.37 -6.71
N SER A 43 9.27 11.14 -5.62
CA SER A 43 9.69 11.54 -4.29
C SER A 43 10.81 10.62 -3.77
N PRO A 44 11.64 11.09 -2.81
CA PRO A 44 12.55 10.22 -2.09
C PRO A 44 11.81 9.03 -1.45
N SER A 45 12.47 7.86 -1.41
CA SER A 45 11.84 6.66 -0.85
C SER A 45 11.60 6.77 0.66
N VAL A 46 10.54 6.14 1.15
CA VAL A 46 10.36 5.81 2.57
C VAL A 46 10.66 4.33 2.85
N PHE A 47 10.56 3.49 1.81
CA PHE A 47 11.03 2.11 1.79
C PHE A 47 11.76 1.82 0.47
N ALA A 48 12.87 1.11 0.56
CA ALA A 48 13.78 0.76 -0.52
C ALA A 48 14.46 -0.60 -0.27
N ALA A 49 13.86 -1.49 0.53
CA ALA A 49 14.36 -2.86 0.75
C ALA A 49 14.52 -3.64 -0.56
N LEU A 50 13.76 -3.27 -1.62
CA LEU A 50 13.96 -3.81 -2.96
C LEU A 50 15.36 -3.52 -3.54
N LEU A 51 15.99 -2.40 -3.17
CA LEU A 51 17.33 -2.01 -3.62
C LEU A 51 18.43 -2.42 -2.64
N ASP A 52 18.15 -2.36 -1.34
CA ASP A 52 19.07 -2.73 -0.28
C ASP A 52 18.27 -3.35 0.88
N ALA A 53 18.28 -4.68 0.99
CA ALA A 53 17.50 -5.40 2.01
C ALA A 53 17.90 -5.08 3.46
N ASP A 54 19.10 -4.54 3.70
CA ASP A 54 19.61 -4.25 5.04
C ASP A 54 19.31 -2.82 5.48
N LYS A 55 19.43 -1.86 4.55
CA LYS A 55 19.30 -0.43 4.85
C LYS A 55 18.00 0.17 4.36
N GLY A 56 17.42 -0.39 3.31
CA GLY A 56 16.33 0.20 2.56
C GLY A 56 15.02 0.31 3.33
N GLY A 57 14.87 -0.38 4.47
CA GLY A 57 13.66 -0.31 5.26
C GLY A 57 12.44 -0.93 4.57
N PHE A 58 11.44 -1.29 5.37
CA PHE A 58 10.25 -2.00 4.91
C PHE A 58 9.10 -1.85 5.91
N PHE A 59 7.90 -2.22 5.48
CA PHE A 59 6.76 -2.42 6.37
C PHE A 59 6.15 -3.80 6.14
N ARG A 60 6.30 -4.71 7.09
CA ARG A 60 5.87 -6.12 6.99
C ARG A 60 4.81 -6.45 8.02
N ILE A 61 3.79 -7.17 7.58
CA ILE A 61 2.85 -7.89 8.43
C ILE A 61 2.87 -9.34 7.95
N SER A 62 3.13 -10.30 8.83
CA SER A 62 3.17 -11.70 8.46
C SER A 62 2.86 -12.61 9.64
N PRO A 63 2.31 -13.82 9.43
CA PRO A 63 2.20 -14.80 10.49
C PRO A 63 3.57 -15.09 11.12
N LEU A 64 3.60 -15.25 12.45
CA LEU A 64 4.77 -15.75 13.15
C LEU A 64 5.01 -17.22 12.75
N GLU A 65 6.30 -17.58 12.68
CA GLU A 65 6.85 -18.84 12.18
C GLU A 65 5.87 -20.02 12.09
N SER A 66 5.50 -20.38 10.86
CA SER A 66 5.02 -21.71 10.53
C SER A 66 5.89 -22.30 9.43
N THR A 67 6.47 -23.46 9.72
CA THR A 67 7.13 -24.29 8.73
C THR A 67 6.08 -24.62 7.66
N HIS A 68 6.24 -24.07 6.44
CA HIS A 68 5.33 -24.21 5.30
C HIS A 68 4.09 -23.29 5.29
N ILE A 69 4.30 -21.98 5.16
CA ILE A 69 3.21 -21.04 4.83
C ILE A 69 2.96 -21.03 3.32
N GLY A 70 1.79 -21.49 2.89
CA GLY A 70 1.30 -21.25 1.54
C GLY A 70 0.92 -19.78 1.36
N ARG A 71 1.41 -19.13 0.30
CA ARG A 71 1.15 -17.71 0.01
C ARG A 71 0.44 -17.57 -1.32
N LYS A 72 -0.67 -16.83 -1.34
CA LYS A 72 -1.37 -16.47 -2.58
C LYS A 72 -1.65 -14.98 -2.56
N GLN A 73 -1.53 -14.34 -3.71
CA GLN A 73 -1.80 -12.93 -3.84
C GLN A 73 -2.72 -12.72 -5.04
N LEU A 74 -3.74 -11.90 -4.88
CA LEU A 74 -4.70 -11.56 -5.92
C LEU A 74 -5.23 -10.15 -5.71
N TYR A 75 -5.65 -9.50 -6.79
CA TYR A 75 -6.44 -8.29 -6.69
C TYR A 75 -7.91 -8.66 -6.50
N LEU A 76 -8.65 -7.90 -5.70
CA LEU A 76 -10.09 -7.99 -5.71
C LEU A 76 -10.60 -7.69 -7.13
N PRO A 77 -11.58 -8.46 -7.64
CA PRO A 77 -12.06 -8.32 -9.00
C PRO A 77 -12.38 -6.87 -9.37
N GLU A 78 -11.91 -6.44 -10.54
CA GLU A 78 -12.18 -5.09 -11.08
C GLU A 78 -11.64 -3.93 -10.21
N THR A 79 -10.62 -4.18 -9.37
CA THR A 79 -9.99 -3.15 -8.53
C THR A 79 -8.46 -3.17 -8.54
N ASN A 80 -7.85 -2.18 -7.88
CA ASN A 80 -6.44 -2.22 -7.45
C ASN A 80 -6.28 -2.47 -5.93
N ILE A 81 -7.28 -3.09 -5.30
CA ILE A 81 -7.20 -3.53 -3.90
C ILE A 81 -6.58 -4.92 -3.88
N LEU A 82 -5.52 -5.09 -3.11
CA LEU A 82 -4.71 -6.29 -3.07
C LEU A 82 -5.08 -7.16 -1.87
N ILE A 83 -5.21 -8.46 -2.08
CA ILE A 83 -5.34 -9.47 -1.03
C ILE A 83 -4.13 -10.38 -1.06
N THR A 84 -3.40 -10.45 0.06
CA THR A 84 -2.34 -11.44 0.30
C THR A 84 -2.84 -12.46 1.32
N ARG A 85 -3.03 -13.71 0.89
CA ARG A 85 -3.54 -14.81 1.72
C ARG A 85 -2.39 -15.69 2.21
N PHE A 86 -2.37 -15.95 3.51
CA PHE A 86 -1.51 -16.94 4.17
C PHE A 86 -2.32 -18.18 4.53
N LEU A 87 -1.80 -19.33 4.14
CA LEU A 87 -2.37 -20.66 4.37
C LEU A 87 -1.40 -21.43 5.25
N THR A 88 -1.86 -21.79 6.45
CA THR A 88 -1.09 -22.55 7.43
C THR A 88 -1.92 -23.74 7.92
N ASN A 89 -1.32 -24.63 8.69
CA ASN A 89 -2.07 -25.71 9.34
C ASN A 89 -3.03 -25.16 10.42
N ASP A 90 -2.66 -24.05 11.06
CA ASP A 90 -3.40 -23.47 12.19
C ASP A 90 -4.50 -22.51 11.76
N GLY A 91 -4.47 -22.03 10.51
CA GLY A 91 -5.47 -21.11 10.01
C GLY A 91 -5.23 -20.55 8.62
N VAL A 92 -6.19 -19.72 8.20
CA VAL A 92 -6.16 -18.93 6.97
C VAL A 92 -6.32 -17.46 7.34
N ALA A 93 -5.40 -16.64 6.85
CA ALA A 93 -5.44 -15.20 7.06
C ALA A 93 -5.26 -14.44 5.76
N GLU A 94 -5.78 -13.22 5.72
CA GLU A 94 -5.74 -12.32 4.58
C GLU A 94 -5.26 -10.94 5.03
N ILE A 95 -4.30 -10.38 4.29
CA ILE A 95 -3.98 -8.96 4.35
C ILE A 95 -4.65 -8.28 3.17
N THR A 96 -5.46 -7.28 3.45
CA THR A 96 -6.00 -6.35 2.46
C THR A 96 -5.15 -5.08 2.43
N ASP A 97 -4.53 -4.79 1.29
CA ASP A 97 -3.68 -3.62 1.06
C ASP A 97 -4.30 -2.73 -0.03
N PHE A 98 -4.45 -1.44 0.26
CA PHE A 98 -4.87 -0.45 -0.73
C PHE A 98 -4.45 0.96 -0.34
N MET A 99 -4.45 1.88 -1.31
CA MET A 99 -4.34 3.31 -1.06
C MET A 99 -5.67 3.98 -1.42
N PRO A 100 -6.30 4.72 -0.49
CA PRO A 100 -7.58 5.37 -0.77
C PRO A 100 -7.50 6.44 -1.85
N ILE A 101 -8.50 6.47 -2.73
CA ILE A 101 -8.59 7.48 -3.79
C ILE A 101 -9.54 8.57 -3.34
N LYS A 102 -8.98 9.75 -3.05
CA LYS A 102 -9.77 10.93 -2.71
C LYS A 102 -10.32 11.58 -3.97
N SER A 103 -11.64 11.62 -4.11
CA SER A 103 -12.34 12.29 -5.21
C SER A 103 -12.47 13.81 -5.03
N ASP A 104 -12.16 14.34 -3.85
CA ASP A 104 -12.44 15.73 -3.51
C ASP A 104 -11.22 16.64 -3.73
N SER A 105 -11.41 17.71 -4.51
CA SER A 105 -10.35 18.65 -4.89
C SER A 105 -9.97 19.64 -3.79
N HIS A 106 -10.72 19.70 -2.69
CA HIS A 106 -10.56 20.72 -1.64
C HIS A 106 -9.94 20.23 -0.33
N ALA A 107 -9.90 18.92 -0.07
CA ALA A 107 -9.23 18.39 1.12
C ALA A 107 -7.70 18.40 0.94
N LYS A 108 -6.94 18.65 2.02
CA LYS A 108 -5.49 18.38 2.03
C LYS A 108 -5.27 16.94 1.53
N ARG A 109 -4.64 16.79 0.37
CA ARG A 109 -4.33 15.49 -0.23
C ARG A 109 -3.21 14.83 0.58
N GLN A 110 -3.63 14.10 1.59
CA GLN A 110 -2.78 13.20 2.36
C GLN A 110 -2.75 11.84 1.67
N HIS A 111 -1.55 11.30 1.50
CA HIS A 111 -1.27 10.02 0.85
C HIS A 111 -1.02 8.97 1.92
N PHE A 112 -1.85 7.93 1.95
CA PHE A 112 -1.74 6.89 2.96
C PHE A 112 -2.06 5.51 2.41
N ILE A 113 -1.43 4.51 3.03
CA ILE A 113 -1.61 3.09 2.76
C ILE A 113 -2.42 2.52 3.90
N VAL A 114 -3.50 1.84 3.56
CA VAL A 114 -4.32 1.07 4.51
C VAL A 114 -3.96 -0.40 4.37
N ARG A 115 -3.60 -1.01 5.49
CA ARG A 115 -3.33 -2.46 5.59
C ARG A 115 -4.20 -3.05 6.68
N SER A 116 -5.00 -4.06 6.35
CA SER A 116 -5.86 -4.75 7.30
C SER A 116 -5.59 -6.25 7.24
N VAL A 117 -5.17 -6.83 8.34
CA VAL A 117 -4.98 -8.28 8.48
C VAL A 117 -6.17 -8.87 9.20
N ALA A 118 -6.78 -9.91 8.63
CA ALA A 118 -7.92 -10.62 9.19
C ALA A 118 -7.69 -12.14 9.16
N VAL A 119 -8.14 -12.84 10.19
CA VAL A 119 -8.15 -14.30 10.21
C VAL A 119 -9.52 -14.80 9.74
N VAL A 120 -9.50 -15.48 8.60
CA VAL A 120 -10.70 -16.06 7.97
C VAL A 120 -11.08 -17.37 8.65
N ARG A 121 -10.10 -18.13 9.13
CA ARG A 121 -10.31 -19.40 9.84
C ARG A 121 -9.17 -19.66 10.82
N GLY A 122 -9.50 -20.18 12.00
CA GLY A 122 -8.53 -20.64 12.99
C GLY A 122 -7.98 -19.52 13.87
N SER A 123 -6.76 -19.67 14.37
CA SER A 123 -6.09 -18.68 15.20
C SER A 123 -4.62 -18.59 14.81
N MET A 124 -4.16 -17.37 14.55
CA MET A 124 -2.84 -17.15 13.98
C MET A 124 -2.11 -16.03 14.72
N PRO A 125 -0.88 -16.28 15.19
CA PRO A 125 0.00 -15.23 15.69
C PRO A 125 0.62 -14.46 14.52
N PHE A 126 0.75 -13.14 14.67
CA PHE A 126 1.33 -12.23 13.69
C PHE A 126 2.46 -11.40 14.29
N GLU A 127 3.41 -11.06 13.42
CA GLU A 127 4.37 -9.99 13.65
C GLU A 127 4.11 -8.87 12.63
N MET A 128 4.07 -7.64 13.14
CA MET A 128 4.18 -6.43 12.34
C MET A 128 5.52 -5.76 12.65
N ILE A 129 6.29 -5.39 11.62
CA ILE A 129 7.49 -4.57 11.73
C ILE A 129 7.40 -3.43 10.71
N CYS A 130 7.61 -2.20 11.16
CA CYS A 130 7.78 -1.05 10.29
C CYS A 130 9.13 -0.37 10.59
N ARG A 131 10.02 -0.37 9.60
CA ARG A 131 11.34 0.27 9.63
C ARG A 131 11.48 1.17 8.42
N PRO A 132 11.11 2.46 8.51
CA PRO A 132 11.32 3.39 7.42
C PRO A 132 12.80 3.65 7.17
N ALA A 133 13.16 3.91 5.92
CA ALA A 133 14.49 4.40 5.55
C ALA A 133 14.35 5.55 4.55
N PHE A 134 14.42 6.77 5.08
CA PHE A 134 14.14 7.98 4.32
C PHE A 134 15.22 8.26 3.29
N ASN A 135 14.76 8.75 2.12
CA ASN A 135 15.63 9.23 1.05
C ASN A 135 16.68 8.21 0.62
N TYR A 136 16.24 6.98 0.36
CA TYR A 136 17.10 5.85 0.01
C TYR A 136 18.09 5.50 1.14
N ALA A 137 17.61 5.54 2.39
CA ALA A 137 18.41 5.35 3.61
C ALA A 137 19.54 6.38 3.80
N ARG A 138 19.46 7.55 3.16
CA ARG A 138 20.47 8.62 3.29
C ARG A 138 20.17 9.58 4.43
N ASP A 139 18.91 9.73 4.80
CA ASP A 139 18.50 10.69 5.82
C ASP A 139 18.18 9.93 7.13
N PRO A 140 18.75 10.36 8.27
CA PRO A 140 18.38 9.80 9.56
C PRO A 140 16.96 10.21 9.95
N HIS A 141 16.39 9.51 10.93
CA HIS A 141 15.13 9.88 11.55
C HIS A 141 15.12 9.58 13.05
N THR A 142 14.19 10.23 13.75
CA THR A 142 13.83 9.92 15.13
C THR A 142 12.43 9.32 15.20
N ILE A 143 12.12 8.61 16.28
CA ILE A 143 10.81 8.01 16.53
C ILE A 143 10.14 8.75 17.67
N ARG A 144 8.89 9.13 17.49
CA ARG A 144 7.98 9.59 18.55
C ARG A 144 6.86 8.57 18.68
N MET A 145 6.82 7.87 19.81
CA MET A 145 5.72 6.96 20.13
C MET A 145 4.45 7.77 20.49
N ASP A 146 3.29 7.24 20.12
CA ASP A 146 1.98 7.78 20.45
C ASP A 146 1.07 6.62 20.89
N ASP A 147 -0.06 6.90 21.54
CA ASP A 147 -0.96 5.86 22.06
C ASP A 147 -1.50 4.95 20.94
N ASP A 148 -1.72 5.53 19.76
CA ASP A 148 -2.27 4.87 18.59
C ASP A 148 -1.20 4.50 17.54
N GLY A 149 0.11 4.55 17.87
CA GLY A 149 1.15 4.20 16.92
C GLY A 149 2.50 4.89 17.11
N ALA A 150 3.12 5.33 16.00
CA ALA A 150 4.38 6.07 16.04
C ALA A 150 4.52 7.04 14.85
N ILE A 151 5.27 8.11 15.06
CA ILE A 151 5.68 9.04 14.02
C ILE A 151 7.21 9.00 13.87
N PHE A 152 7.65 8.82 12.63
CA PHE A 152 9.04 8.85 12.22
C PHE A 152 9.34 10.22 11.61
N HIS A 153 10.22 10.99 12.26
CA HIS A 153 10.58 12.34 11.85
C HIS A 153 11.94 12.34 11.16
N SER A 154 11.96 12.69 9.87
CA SER A 154 13.19 13.00 9.13
C SER A 154 13.26 14.50 8.82
N THR A 155 14.32 14.96 8.15
CA THR A 155 14.63 16.40 7.99
C THR A 155 13.47 17.22 7.41
N ASN A 156 12.83 16.73 6.34
CA ASN A 156 11.78 17.47 5.62
C ASN A 156 10.49 16.66 5.43
N PHE A 157 10.37 15.51 6.10
CA PHE A 157 9.27 14.58 5.89
C PHE A 157 9.00 13.79 7.16
N CYS A 158 7.72 13.52 7.42
CA CYS A 158 7.31 12.66 8.51
C CYS A 158 6.47 11.51 7.96
N LEU A 159 6.61 10.34 8.58
CA LEU A 159 5.80 9.16 8.30
C LEU A 159 5.10 8.76 9.59
N ALA A 160 3.78 8.72 9.62
CA ALA A 160 3.02 8.17 10.72
C ALA A 160 2.59 6.74 10.40
N LEU A 161 2.66 5.88 11.41
CA LEU A 161 2.01 4.58 11.41
C LEU A 161 0.99 4.56 12.54
N PHE A 162 -0.30 4.56 12.19
CA PHE A 162 -1.40 4.31 13.11
C PHE A 162 -1.68 2.81 13.18
N SER A 163 -1.96 2.29 14.38
CA SER A 163 -2.08 0.87 14.65
C SER A 163 -3.26 0.60 15.58
N SER A 164 -4.11 -0.37 15.22
CA SER A 164 -5.18 -0.83 16.11
C SER A 164 -4.71 -1.84 17.17
N VAL A 165 -3.41 -2.12 17.24
CA VAL A 165 -2.77 -2.98 18.24
C VAL A 165 -1.59 -2.24 18.87
N PRO A 166 -1.24 -2.50 20.13
CA PRO A 166 -0.09 -1.88 20.77
C PRO A 166 1.21 -2.12 19.99
N VAL A 167 2.01 -1.08 19.84
CA VAL A 167 3.33 -1.11 19.19
C VAL A 167 4.41 -0.69 20.17
N GLN A 168 5.63 -1.16 19.92
CA GLN A 168 6.82 -0.78 20.68
C GLN A 168 7.98 -0.54 19.73
N GLU A 169 8.94 0.30 20.13
CA GLU A 169 10.20 0.42 19.40
C GLU A 169 10.94 -0.92 19.36
N ASP A 170 11.60 -1.20 18.23
CA ASP A 170 12.34 -2.44 18.05
C ASP A 170 13.86 -2.30 18.28
N GLY A 171 14.31 -1.10 18.65
CA GLY A 171 15.72 -0.76 18.87
C GLY A 171 16.58 -0.72 17.60
N LYS A 172 15.97 -0.81 16.41
CA LYS A 172 16.64 -0.85 15.10
C LYS A 172 16.12 0.24 14.15
N GLY A 173 15.66 1.35 14.72
CA GLY A 173 15.10 2.47 13.95
C GLY A 173 13.67 2.22 13.44
N GLY A 174 12.95 1.25 14.00
CA GLY A 174 11.57 0.95 13.66
C GLY A 174 10.69 0.67 14.87
N ILE A 175 9.47 0.23 14.57
CA ILE A 175 8.53 -0.29 15.56
C ILE A 175 8.13 -1.72 15.21
N ARG A 176 7.70 -2.47 16.22
CA ARG A 176 7.17 -3.81 16.10
C ARG A 176 5.90 -4.01 16.93
N ALA A 177 5.06 -4.94 16.50
CA ALA A 177 3.96 -5.48 17.29
C ALA A 177 3.88 -7.00 17.08
N GLU A 178 3.60 -7.73 18.16
CA GLU A 178 3.22 -9.13 18.12
C GLU A 178 1.81 -9.25 18.68
N PHE A 179 0.94 -9.96 17.97
CA PHE A 179 -0.47 -10.09 18.36
C PHE A 179 -1.06 -11.38 17.79
N VAL A 180 -2.11 -11.88 18.42
CA VAL A 180 -2.85 -13.05 17.96
C VAL A 180 -4.22 -12.60 17.49
N LEU A 181 -4.64 -13.10 16.33
CA LEU A 181 -6.00 -12.96 15.84
C LEU A 181 -6.68 -14.31 15.82
N HIS A 182 -7.95 -14.31 16.21
CA HIS A 182 -8.87 -15.44 16.07
C HIS A 182 -9.79 -15.24 14.87
N GLU A 183 -10.47 -16.30 14.47
CA GLU A 183 -11.45 -16.28 13.39
C GLU A 183 -12.42 -15.10 13.48
N GLY A 184 -12.55 -14.35 12.38
CA GLY A 184 -13.38 -13.15 12.28
C GLY A 184 -12.75 -11.87 12.86
N GLN A 185 -11.61 -11.96 13.55
CA GLN A 185 -10.92 -10.79 14.09
C GLN A 185 -9.97 -10.16 13.06
N SER A 186 -9.74 -8.85 13.21
CA SER A 186 -8.82 -8.11 12.36
C SER A 186 -8.04 -7.02 13.11
N ALA A 187 -6.82 -6.77 12.64
CA ALA A 187 -5.99 -5.64 13.03
C ALA A 187 -5.72 -4.74 11.82
N ARG A 188 -5.67 -3.43 12.05
CA ARG A 188 -5.56 -2.40 11.01
C ARG A 188 -4.37 -1.51 11.26
N PHE A 189 -3.72 -1.12 10.17
CA PHE A 189 -2.56 -0.26 10.16
C PHE A 189 -2.69 0.77 9.04
N ILE A 190 -2.44 2.03 9.35
CA ILE A 190 -2.48 3.12 8.38
C ILE A 190 -1.12 3.80 8.35
N LEU A 191 -0.47 3.77 7.21
CA LEU A 191 0.82 4.44 7.00
C LEU A 191 0.60 5.73 6.21
N GLU A 192 0.91 6.87 6.80
CA GLU A 192 0.66 8.19 6.22
C GLU A 192 1.94 9.00 6.07
N GLY A 193 2.17 9.52 4.87
CA GLY A 193 3.26 10.45 4.59
C GLY A 193 2.78 11.89 4.60
N ALA A 194 3.48 12.75 5.33
CA ALA A 194 3.20 14.19 5.38
C ALA A 194 4.48 15.01 5.29
N LYS A 195 4.35 16.22 4.72
CA LYS A 195 5.41 17.22 4.83
C LYS A 195 5.39 17.77 6.26
N HIS A 196 6.53 17.78 6.94
CA HIS A 196 6.67 18.32 8.29
C HIS A 196 5.68 17.70 9.31
N ASN A 197 5.43 18.38 10.44
CA ASN A 197 4.53 17.99 11.53
C ASN A 197 3.02 18.04 11.17
N ASP A 198 2.65 18.04 9.88
CA ASP A 198 1.25 18.12 9.41
C ASP A 198 0.48 16.79 9.53
N ILE A 199 0.94 15.90 10.41
CA ILE A 199 0.26 14.64 10.68
C ILE A 199 -0.88 14.93 11.66
N GLU A 200 -2.10 14.85 11.16
CA GLU A 200 -3.31 14.87 11.98
C GLU A 200 -3.62 13.45 12.47
N VAL A 201 -4.16 13.33 13.68
CA VAL A 201 -4.60 12.03 14.21
C VAL A 201 -5.67 11.47 13.27
N ARG A 202 -5.46 10.25 12.78
CA ARG A 202 -6.44 9.54 11.96
C ARG A 202 -7.33 8.65 12.79
N ASP A 203 -8.61 8.70 12.46
CA ASP A 203 -9.54 7.67 12.86
C ASP A 203 -9.18 6.35 12.17
N HIS A 204 -8.67 5.41 12.96
CA HIS A 204 -8.36 4.04 12.54
C HIS A 204 -9.49 3.06 12.91
N SER A 205 -10.69 3.57 13.19
CA SER A 205 -11.89 2.80 13.47
C SER A 205 -12.27 1.87 12.32
N GLN A 206 -13.02 0.82 12.67
CA GLN A 206 -13.54 -0.11 11.66
C GLN A 206 -14.49 0.59 10.68
N THR A 207 -15.21 1.62 11.13
CA THR A 207 -16.12 2.41 10.29
C THR A 207 -15.34 3.17 9.23
N HIS A 208 -14.30 3.92 9.62
CA HIS A 208 -13.48 4.68 8.67
C HIS A 208 -12.78 3.76 7.65
N TYR A 209 -12.25 2.61 8.12
CA TYR A 209 -11.69 1.59 7.24
C TYR A 209 -12.69 1.13 6.17
N ARG A 210 -13.93 0.83 6.57
CA ARG A 210 -14.98 0.35 5.64
C ARG A 210 -15.33 1.44 4.63
N ASP A 211 -15.43 2.68 5.05
CA ASP A 211 -15.73 3.80 4.17
C ASP A 211 -14.64 4.00 3.12
N ASP A 212 -13.36 4.02 3.53
CA ASP A 212 -12.22 4.13 2.63
C ASP A 212 -12.15 2.94 1.65
N PHE A 213 -12.37 1.72 2.15
CA PHE A 213 -12.41 0.52 1.31
C PHE A 213 -13.53 0.59 0.27
N HIS A 214 -14.75 0.91 0.71
CA HIS A 214 -15.93 0.98 -0.16
C HIS A 214 -15.78 2.06 -1.23
N ARG A 215 -15.28 3.25 -0.85
CA ARG A 215 -15.02 4.35 -1.80
C ARG A 215 -13.97 3.97 -2.83
N THR A 216 -12.88 3.36 -2.39
CA THR A 216 -11.79 2.91 -3.27
C THR A 216 -12.26 1.82 -4.23
N MET A 217 -12.98 0.82 -3.73
CA MET A 217 -13.57 -0.24 -4.55
C MET A 217 -14.52 0.34 -5.60
N THR A 218 -15.43 1.21 -5.18
CA THR A 218 -16.41 1.87 -6.05
C THR A 218 -15.72 2.70 -7.14
N TYR A 219 -14.66 3.44 -6.80
CA TYR A 219 -13.89 4.21 -7.77
C TYR A 219 -13.36 3.32 -8.89
N TRP A 220 -12.68 2.22 -8.53
CA TRP A 220 -12.07 1.34 -9.53
C TRP A 220 -13.11 0.62 -10.38
N GLN A 221 -14.16 0.08 -9.76
CA GLN A 221 -15.26 -0.58 -10.46
C GLN A 221 -15.97 0.38 -11.42
N ARG A 222 -16.25 1.62 -10.98
CA ARG A 222 -16.85 2.66 -11.83
C ARG A 222 -15.94 3.06 -12.99
N TRP A 223 -14.63 3.11 -12.77
CA TRP A 223 -13.68 3.45 -13.84
C TRP A 223 -13.61 2.32 -14.88
N ILE A 224 -13.43 1.07 -14.44
CA ILE A 224 -13.24 -0.06 -15.36
C ILE A 224 -14.52 -0.53 -16.04
N SER A 225 -15.70 -0.28 -15.46
CA SER A 225 -17.00 -0.60 -16.08
C SER A 225 -17.25 0.14 -17.39
N GLN A 226 -16.53 1.24 -17.64
CA GLN A 226 -16.57 2.00 -18.89
C GLN A 226 -15.77 1.32 -20.02
N CYS A 227 -15.03 0.25 -19.73
CA CYS A 227 -14.27 -0.50 -20.73
C CYS A 227 -15.21 -1.22 -21.71
N GLN A 228 -15.13 -0.84 -22.99
CA GLN A 228 -15.97 -1.36 -24.07
C GLN A 228 -15.41 -2.64 -24.72
N TYR A 229 -14.26 -3.14 -24.26
CA TYR A 229 -13.64 -4.33 -24.85
C TYR A 229 -14.45 -5.61 -24.55
N GLN A 230 -14.97 -6.25 -25.60
CA GLN A 230 -15.76 -7.49 -25.54
C GLN A 230 -15.02 -8.72 -26.08
N GLY A 231 -13.71 -8.62 -26.32
CA GLY A 231 -12.93 -9.73 -26.87
C GLY A 231 -12.62 -10.82 -25.83
N ARG A 232 -12.08 -11.94 -26.31
CA ARG A 232 -11.77 -13.15 -25.51
C ARG A 232 -10.85 -12.91 -24.30
N TRP A 233 -10.04 -11.86 -24.32
CA TRP A 233 -9.02 -11.56 -23.29
C TRP A 233 -9.47 -10.47 -22.31
N ARG A 234 -10.78 -10.38 -22.04
CA ARG A 234 -11.36 -9.24 -21.30
C ARG A 234 -10.71 -9.04 -19.94
N GLU A 235 -10.51 -10.11 -19.17
CA GLU A 235 -9.90 -10.04 -17.84
C GLU A 235 -8.46 -9.52 -17.90
N GLN A 236 -7.64 -10.02 -18.83
CA GLN A 236 -6.25 -9.59 -18.99
C GLN A 236 -6.16 -8.13 -19.44
N VAL A 237 -7.06 -7.71 -20.35
CA VAL A 237 -7.14 -6.32 -20.81
C VAL A 237 -7.55 -5.39 -19.68
N GLN A 238 -8.58 -5.75 -18.90
CA GLN A 238 -9.02 -4.95 -17.76
C GLN A 238 -7.96 -4.84 -16.66
N ARG A 239 -7.31 -5.95 -16.31
CA ARG A 239 -6.21 -5.98 -15.34
C ARG A 239 -5.03 -5.11 -15.77
N SER A 240 -4.68 -5.17 -17.06
CA SER A 240 -3.63 -4.30 -17.64
C SER A 240 -4.05 -2.82 -17.61
N ALA A 241 -5.30 -2.51 -17.93
CA ALA A 241 -5.82 -1.15 -17.88
C ALA A 241 -5.78 -0.57 -16.46
N LEU A 242 -6.20 -1.33 -15.46
CA LEU A 242 -6.13 -0.93 -14.04
C LEU A 242 -4.70 -0.68 -13.58
N ALA A 243 -3.73 -1.50 -14.00
CA ALA A 243 -2.32 -1.29 -13.69
C ALA A 243 -1.75 -0.04 -14.39
N LEU A 244 -2.04 0.15 -15.67
CA LEU A 244 -1.59 1.35 -16.41
C LEU A 244 -2.21 2.63 -15.86
N LYS A 245 -3.46 2.55 -15.35
CA LYS A 245 -4.13 3.68 -14.72
C LYS A 245 -3.45 4.08 -13.43
N LEU A 246 -3.01 3.13 -12.60
CA LEU A 246 -2.17 3.42 -11.43
C LEU A 246 -0.91 4.20 -11.79
N LEU A 247 -0.26 3.85 -12.91
CA LEU A 247 0.98 4.48 -13.35
C LEU A 247 0.78 5.82 -14.08
N THR A 248 -0.47 6.27 -14.19
CA THR A 248 -0.81 7.54 -14.81
C THR A 248 -1.04 8.57 -13.70
N TYR A 249 -0.08 9.48 -13.53
CA TYR A 249 -0.15 10.54 -12.55
C TYR A 249 -1.39 11.42 -12.78
N GLU A 250 -2.18 11.65 -11.73
CA GLU A 250 -3.29 12.60 -11.74
C GLU A 250 -2.83 13.92 -11.11
N PRO A 251 -2.46 14.94 -11.91
CA PRO A 251 -1.91 16.18 -11.38
C PRO A 251 -2.93 16.97 -10.56
N ASN A 252 -2.44 17.69 -9.54
CA ASN A 252 -3.22 18.70 -8.83
C ASN A 252 -3.72 19.74 -9.84
N ARG A 253 -5.04 19.97 -9.88
CA ARG A 253 -5.63 21.05 -10.71
C ARG A 253 -5.05 22.44 -10.38
N SER A 254 -4.59 22.65 -9.14
CA SER A 254 -3.98 23.93 -8.70
C SER A 254 -2.55 24.17 -9.18
N ASP A 255 -1.80 23.12 -9.53
CA ASP A 255 -0.44 23.23 -10.09
C ASP A 255 -0.44 23.35 -11.63
N TYR A 256 -1.62 23.38 -12.26
CA TYR A 256 -1.75 23.42 -13.71
C TYR A 256 -1.70 24.86 -14.24
N ARG A 257 -0.50 25.35 -14.57
CA ARG A 257 -0.29 26.50 -15.48
C ARG A 257 0.57 26.08 -16.68
N GLY A 258 -0.05 25.48 -17.69
CA GLY A 258 0.61 25.26 -18.98
C GLY A 258 -0.18 24.34 -19.92
N PRO A 259 -0.21 24.61 -21.23
CA PRO A 259 -0.86 23.76 -22.21
C PRO A 259 0.10 22.64 -22.61
N ASN A 260 0.23 21.59 -21.80
CA ASN A 260 0.86 20.35 -22.23
C ASN A 260 -0.19 19.28 -22.42
N HIS A 261 -0.62 19.17 -23.68
CA HIS A 261 -1.27 18.01 -24.26
C HIS A 261 -0.24 16.86 -24.27
N GLN A 262 0.05 16.26 -23.11
CA GLN A 262 0.79 15.00 -23.11
C GLN A 262 -0.19 13.90 -23.51
N SER A 263 -0.21 13.62 -24.82
CA SER A 263 -0.70 12.36 -25.35
C SER A 263 0.20 11.25 -24.81
N SER A 264 -0.01 10.85 -23.56
CA SER A 264 0.66 9.66 -23.03
C SER A 264 0.22 8.47 -23.88
N ARG A 265 1.12 7.52 -24.15
CA ARG A 265 0.77 6.27 -24.85
C ARG A 265 -0.42 5.57 -24.16
N ASN A 266 -0.50 5.69 -22.84
CA ASN A 266 -1.62 5.21 -22.03
C ASN A 266 -2.94 5.91 -22.38
N ALA A 267 -2.95 7.23 -22.58
CA ALA A 267 -4.16 7.96 -22.96
C ALA A 267 -4.75 7.47 -24.30
N ARG A 268 -3.90 7.17 -25.29
CA ARG A 268 -4.35 6.57 -26.55
C ARG A 268 -4.91 5.17 -26.34
N TRP A 269 -4.28 4.36 -25.49
CA TRP A 269 -4.72 3.01 -25.20
C TRP A 269 -6.05 2.98 -24.42
N PHE A 270 -6.23 3.87 -23.44
CA PHE A 270 -7.51 4.05 -22.75
C PHE A 270 -8.61 4.48 -23.71
N SER A 271 -8.33 5.44 -24.61
CA SER A 271 -9.30 5.85 -25.63
C SER A 271 -9.73 4.71 -26.54
N GLN A 272 -8.82 3.80 -26.93
CA GLN A 272 -9.17 2.60 -27.71
C GLN A 272 -10.08 1.62 -26.94
N LEU A 273 -10.00 1.61 -25.62
CA LEU A 273 -10.84 0.80 -24.74
C LEU A 273 -12.14 1.51 -24.32
N GLY A 274 -12.37 2.76 -24.76
CA GLY A 274 -13.49 3.59 -24.30
C GLY A 274 -13.34 4.07 -22.84
N LEU A 275 -12.14 3.96 -22.26
CA LEU A 275 -11.87 4.33 -20.88
C LEU A 275 -11.50 5.81 -20.75
N PRO A 276 -12.03 6.52 -19.74
CA PRO A 276 -11.64 7.90 -19.48
C PRO A 276 -10.23 7.98 -18.91
N VAL A 277 -9.41 8.89 -19.44
CA VAL A 277 -8.08 9.19 -18.88
C VAL A 277 -8.20 9.86 -17.51
N TYR A 278 -9.18 10.76 -17.37
CA TYR A 278 -9.57 11.42 -16.13
C TYR A 278 -11.07 11.21 -15.94
N LEU A 279 -11.50 10.81 -14.73
CA LEU A 279 -12.92 10.84 -14.42
C LEU A 279 -13.36 12.31 -14.34
N ALA A 280 -14.39 12.69 -15.09
CA ALA A 280 -15.06 13.97 -14.84
C ALA A 280 -15.72 13.92 -13.44
N PRO A 281 -15.73 15.03 -12.69
CA PRO A 281 -16.37 15.09 -11.37
C PRO A 281 -17.85 14.69 -11.42
#